data_AF-A0A418XSY0-F1
#
_entry.id   AF-A0A418XSY0-F1
#
_cell.length_a   1.000
_cell.length_b   1.000
_cell.length_c   1.000
_cell.angle_alpha   90.00
_cell.angle_beta   90.00
_cell.angle_gamma   90.00
#
_symmetry.space_group_name_H-M   'P 1'
#
loop_
_entity.id
_entity.type
_entity.pdbx_description
1 polymer ?
#
loop_
_entity_poly.entity_id
_entity_poly.type
_entity_poly.pdbx_seq_one_letter_code
_entity_poly.pdbx_strand_id
1 'polypeptide(L)'
;MSHNGENDAAAAPAVASGAANVGALCAATIKLPDFWQHNPRPWFQHIEAQFQLRGITQDVTKYFHVVAALDASTTARAMALLEAPPATGKYDALKTFLLNLFELSELEKADRLLSLNGLGDSKPSELMERMLAVLGAADPSFLFAHIFLRQLPAPVRTALASSPLPSSRDYRALAVEADRIFLANRQQFVHALLPSQHTSAPLSPPVDGQSTTAAVTARQQRADGWCYYHSRFGAKAKQCRQPCSFGAQGKARAGAH
;
A
#
# COMPACT_ATOMS: atom_id res chain seq x y z
N MET A 1 -49.41 -53.58 -53.54
CA MET A 1 -49.63 -52.25 -54.16
C MET A 1 -48.51 -51.33 -53.71
N SER A 2 -47.79 -50.76 -54.68
CA SER A 2 -47.02 -49.49 -54.67
C SER A 2 -46.07 -49.24 -53.48
N HIS A 3 -44.75 -49.10 -53.67
CA HIS A 3 -44.14 -48.07 -54.50
C HIS A 3 -42.74 -48.45 -55.03
N ASN A 4 -42.53 -48.06 -56.30
CA ASN A 4 -41.26 -47.93 -57.02
C ASN A 4 -40.25 -47.02 -56.32
N GLY A 5 -38.97 -47.26 -56.59
CA GLY A 5 -37.89 -46.32 -56.33
C GLY A 5 -36.53 -46.81 -56.83
N GLU A 6 -36.44 -47.18 -58.10
CA GLU A 6 -35.20 -47.44 -58.83
C GLU A 6 -34.50 -46.09 -59.13
N ASN A 7 -33.20 -45.96 -58.85
CA ASN A 7 -32.27 -45.39 -59.83
C ASN A 7 -30.79 -45.48 -59.41
N ASP A 8 -30.03 -45.82 -60.43
CA ASP A 8 -28.63 -46.22 -60.53
C ASP A 8 -27.57 -45.14 -60.25
N ALA A 9 -26.37 -45.70 -60.05
CA ALA A 9 -25.07 -45.05 -60.05
C ALA A 9 -24.77 -44.28 -61.36
N ALA A 10 -24.01 -43.17 -61.24
CA ALA A 10 -22.67 -43.03 -61.81
C ALA A 10 -22.16 -41.57 -61.79
N ALA A 11 -20.84 -41.47 -61.68
CA ALA A 11 -19.97 -40.40 -62.16
C ALA A 11 -19.84 -39.09 -61.37
N ALA A 12 -18.67 -38.97 -60.73
CA ALA A 12 -17.99 -37.70 -60.44
C ALA A 12 -17.64 -36.94 -61.74
N PRO A 13 -17.32 -35.64 -61.64
CA PRO A 13 -15.89 -35.33 -61.64
C PRO A 13 -15.45 -34.23 -60.67
N ALA A 14 -14.12 -34.20 -60.53
CA ALA A 14 -13.27 -33.32 -59.77
C ALA A 14 -13.62 -31.82 -59.79
N VAL A 15 -13.54 -31.20 -58.62
CA VAL A 15 -13.09 -29.83 -58.45
C VAL A 15 -11.95 -29.83 -57.44
N ALA A 16 -10.75 -29.65 -57.98
CA ALA A 16 -9.55 -29.30 -57.25
C ALA A 16 -9.54 -27.78 -57.00
N SER A 17 -9.34 -27.36 -55.75
CA SER A 17 -8.75 -26.07 -55.32
C SER A 17 -8.96 -25.94 -53.79
N GLY A 18 -7.95 -25.79 -52.93
CA GLY A 18 -6.53 -25.70 -53.17
C GLY A 18 -5.78 -26.12 -51.90
N ALA A 19 -4.75 -26.94 -52.08
CA ALA A 19 -3.66 -27.04 -51.14
C ALA A 19 -2.73 -25.84 -51.36
N ALA A 20 -2.75 -24.90 -50.43
CA ALA A 20 -1.65 -24.00 -50.08
C ALA A 20 -2.16 -23.17 -48.89
N ASN A 21 -1.50 -23.09 -47.74
CA ASN A 21 -0.10 -23.25 -47.49
C ASN A 21 0.03 -23.71 -46.04
N VAL A 22 1.00 -24.59 -45.83
CA VAL A 22 1.64 -24.85 -44.56
C VAL A 22 2.21 -23.51 -44.09
N GLY A 23 1.35 -22.69 -43.49
CA GLY A 23 1.73 -21.49 -42.78
C GLY A 23 2.38 -21.97 -41.51
N ALA A 24 3.70 -22.16 -41.60
CA ALA A 24 4.59 -22.39 -40.49
C ALA A 24 3.98 -21.77 -39.22
N LEU A 25 3.54 -22.64 -38.30
CA LEU A 25 3.57 -22.29 -36.89
C LEU A 25 5.03 -22.01 -36.62
N CYS A 26 5.46 -20.77 -36.92
CA CYS A 26 6.74 -20.27 -36.52
C CYS A 26 6.76 -20.58 -35.04
N ALA A 27 7.62 -21.52 -34.65
CA ALA A 27 7.98 -21.73 -33.26
C ALA A 27 8.51 -20.38 -32.80
N ALA A 28 7.60 -19.53 -32.32
CA ALA A 28 7.90 -18.20 -31.86
C ALA A 28 8.78 -18.46 -30.66
N THR A 29 10.09 -18.40 -30.89
CA THR A 29 11.08 -18.74 -29.89
C THR A 29 11.01 -17.60 -28.89
N ILE A 30 10.16 -17.76 -27.87
CA ILE A 30 10.10 -16.83 -26.76
C ILE A 30 11.34 -17.12 -25.94
N LYS A 31 12.24 -16.14 -25.87
CA LYS A 31 13.26 -16.13 -24.83
C LYS A 31 12.55 -15.72 -23.55
N LEU A 32 12.22 -16.71 -22.73
CA LEU A 32 11.68 -16.47 -21.40
C LEU A 32 12.77 -15.95 -20.48
N PRO A 33 12.43 -15.07 -19.52
CA PRO A 33 13.36 -14.69 -18.47
C PRO A 33 13.63 -15.88 -17.55
N ASP A 34 14.81 -15.87 -16.92
CA ASP A 34 15.17 -16.86 -15.90
C ASP A 34 14.13 -16.91 -14.78
N PHE A 35 13.93 -18.09 -14.21
CA PHE A 35 12.94 -18.32 -13.16
C PHE A 35 13.22 -17.54 -11.87
N TRP A 36 12.23 -16.79 -11.36
CA TRP A 36 12.38 -15.98 -10.15
C TRP A 36 12.08 -16.79 -8.88
N GLN A 37 13.08 -17.49 -8.35
CA GLN A 37 12.95 -18.34 -7.15
C GLN A 37 12.39 -17.61 -5.92
N HIS A 38 12.69 -16.31 -5.75
CA HIS A 38 12.22 -15.53 -4.60
C HIS A 38 10.81 -14.96 -4.76
N ASN A 39 10.25 -14.97 -5.98
CA ASN A 39 8.93 -14.44 -6.32
C ASN A 39 8.37 -15.17 -7.55
N PRO A 40 7.92 -16.44 -7.40
CA PRO A 40 7.51 -17.26 -8.53
C PRO A 40 6.17 -16.79 -9.14
N ARG A 41 5.25 -16.24 -8.33
CA ARG A 41 3.93 -15.76 -8.80
C ARG A 41 4.01 -14.67 -9.88
N PRO A 42 4.70 -13.53 -9.65
CA PRO A 42 4.85 -12.51 -10.69
C PRO A 42 5.51 -13.03 -11.96
N TRP A 43 6.47 -13.95 -11.83
CA TRP A 43 7.12 -14.56 -12.99
C TRP A 43 6.12 -15.34 -13.85
N PHE A 44 5.26 -16.17 -13.24
CA PHE A 44 4.21 -16.88 -13.98
C PHE A 44 3.23 -15.93 -14.68
N GLN A 45 2.80 -14.85 -14.01
CA GLN A 45 1.96 -13.84 -14.65
C GLN A 45 2.65 -13.19 -15.86
N HIS A 46 3.95 -12.91 -15.76
CA HIS A 46 4.73 -12.34 -16.84
C HIS A 46 4.82 -13.29 -18.05
N ILE A 47 5.18 -14.55 -17.83
CA ILE A 47 5.33 -15.51 -18.93
C ILE A 47 3.98 -15.89 -19.56
N GLU A 48 2.89 -15.91 -18.80
CA GLU A 48 1.55 -16.17 -19.31
C GLU A 48 1.08 -15.06 -20.24
N ALA A 49 1.39 -13.80 -19.92
CA ALA A 49 1.16 -12.69 -20.84
C ALA A 49 1.97 -12.85 -22.14
N GLN A 50 3.23 -13.31 -22.06
CA GLN A 50 4.05 -13.59 -23.24
C GLN A 50 3.47 -14.71 -24.10
N PHE A 51 2.99 -15.80 -23.48
CA PHE A 51 2.32 -16.88 -24.19
C PHE A 51 1.07 -16.39 -24.91
N GLN A 52 0.26 -15.57 -24.25
CA GLN A 52 -0.96 -15.02 -24.83
C GLN A 52 -0.66 -14.11 -26.03
N LEU A 53 0.35 -13.23 -25.93
CA LEU A 53 0.75 -12.33 -27.02
C LEU A 53 1.28 -13.07 -28.25
N ARG A 54 1.81 -14.29 -28.07
CA ARG A 54 2.41 -15.11 -29.15
C ARG A 54 1.49 -16.25 -29.61
N GLY A 55 0.27 -16.33 -29.07
CA GLY A 55 -0.70 -17.37 -29.43
C GLY A 55 -0.30 -18.77 -28.93
N ILE A 56 0.55 -18.89 -27.91
CA ILE A 56 0.94 -20.17 -27.33
C ILE A 56 -0.16 -20.63 -26.36
N THR A 57 -1.07 -21.45 -26.87
CA THR A 57 -2.22 -21.95 -26.11
C THR A 57 -2.06 -23.39 -25.64
N GLN A 58 -1.24 -24.19 -26.33
CA GLN A 58 -1.05 -25.61 -26.04
C GLN A 58 -0.27 -25.83 -24.73
N ASP A 59 -0.87 -26.60 -23.80
CA ASP A 59 -0.29 -26.98 -22.49
C ASP A 59 1.13 -27.54 -22.63
N VAL A 60 1.32 -28.48 -23.56
CA VAL A 60 2.62 -29.12 -23.82
C VAL A 60 3.68 -28.11 -24.26
N THR A 61 3.32 -27.14 -25.09
CA THR A 61 4.27 -26.10 -25.55
C THR A 61 4.64 -25.17 -24.40
N LYS A 62 3.68 -24.77 -23.57
CA LYS A 62 3.94 -23.96 -22.36
C LYS A 62 4.85 -24.71 -21.38
N TYR A 63 4.60 -25.99 -21.16
CA TYR A 63 5.42 -26.85 -20.31
C TYR A 63 6.89 -26.86 -20.76
N PHE A 64 7.17 -27.12 -22.04
CA PHE A 64 8.55 -27.13 -22.54
C PHE A 64 9.23 -25.76 -22.43
N HIS A 65 8.48 -24.68 -22.66
CA HIS A 65 9.00 -23.34 -22.45
C HIS A 65 9.37 -23.07 -20.99
N VAL A 66 8.53 -23.46 -20.03
CA VAL A 66 8.84 -23.32 -18.59
C VAL A 66 10.08 -24.13 -18.24
N VAL A 67 10.16 -25.41 -18.65
CA VAL A 67 11.31 -26.28 -18.38
C VAL A 67 12.61 -25.68 -18.94
N ALA A 68 12.57 -25.07 -20.12
CA ALA A 68 13.72 -24.40 -20.72
C ALA A 68 14.17 -23.13 -19.97
N ALA A 69 13.30 -22.54 -19.16
CA ALA A 69 13.58 -21.33 -18.38
C ALA A 69 14.01 -21.62 -16.91
N LEU A 70 14.00 -22.90 -16.50
CA LEU A 70 14.42 -23.30 -15.15
C LEU A 70 15.96 -23.39 -15.06
N ASP A 71 16.51 -22.91 -13.95
CA ASP A 71 17.91 -23.09 -13.64
C ASP A 71 18.21 -24.50 -13.10
N ALA A 72 19.48 -24.90 -13.10
CA ALA A 72 19.89 -26.25 -12.69
C ALA A 72 19.39 -26.64 -11.29
N SER A 73 19.36 -25.70 -10.33
CA SER A 73 18.91 -25.98 -8.96
C SER A 73 17.40 -26.20 -8.86
N THR A 74 16.62 -25.48 -9.68
CA THR A 74 15.17 -25.64 -9.72
C THR A 74 14.78 -26.90 -10.47
N THR A 75 15.45 -27.19 -11.60
CA THR A 75 15.27 -28.43 -12.36
C THR A 75 15.57 -29.65 -11.49
N ALA A 76 16.67 -29.66 -10.74
CA ALA A 76 17.02 -30.74 -9.82
C ALA A 76 15.92 -31.02 -8.79
N ARG A 77 15.29 -29.97 -8.24
CA ARG A 77 14.17 -30.11 -7.30
C ARG A 77 12.87 -30.56 -7.97
N ALA A 78 12.66 -30.22 -9.23
CA ALA A 78 11.49 -30.63 -10.02
C ALA A 78 11.64 -31.99 -10.72
N MET A 79 12.81 -32.64 -10.65
CA MET A 79 13.12 -33.87 -11.40
C MET A 79 12.06 -34.96 -11.27
N ALA A 80 11.53 -35.21 -10.06
CA ALA A 80 10.50 -36.24 -9.86
C ALA A 80 9.24 -36.00 -10.72
N LEU A 81 8.86 -34.73 -10.93
CA LEU A 81 7.74 -34.36 -11.79
C LEU A 81 8.12 -34.35 -13.28
N LEU A 82 9.38 -34.07 -13.60
CA LEU A 82 9.89 -34.07 -14.98
C LEU A 82 10.10 -35.50 -15.52
N GLU A 83 10.47 -36.45 -14.67
CA GLU A 83 10.65 -37.87 -15.03
C GLU A 83 9.31 -38.58 -15.21
N ALA A 84 8.31 -38.25 -14.39
CA ALA A 84 6.96 -38.82 -14.45
C ALA A 84 5.90 -37.72 -14.62
N PRO A 85 5.83 -37.04 -15.78
CA PRO A 85 4.87 -35.97 -15.99
C PRO A 85 3.44 -36.53 -16.09
N PRO A 86 2.42 -35.83 -15.56
CA PRO A 86 1.02 -36.19 -15.72
C PRO A 86 0.61 -36.30 -17.20
N ALA A 87 -0.38 -37.17 -17.49
CA ALA A 87 -0.88 -37.37 -18.85
C ALA A 87 -1.54 -36.12 -19.45
N THR A 88 -2.18 -35.30 -18.61
CA THR A 88 -2.85 -34.04 -18.97
C THR A 88 -2.51 -32.95 -17.96
N GLY A 89 -2.52 -31.68 -18.38
CA GLY A 89 -2.25 -30.53 -17.50
C GLY A 89 -0.80 -30.45 -17.02
N LYS A 90 0.18 -30.72 -17.89
CA LYS A 90 1.60 -30.73 -17.54
C LYS A 90 2.07 -29.36 -17.08
N TYR A 91 1.61 -28.30 -17.75
CA TYR A 91 1.93 -26.93 -17.37
C TYR A 91 1.34 -26.59 -16.00
N ASP A 92 0.07 -26.90 -15.77
CA ASP A 92 -0.60 -26.58 -14.50
C ASP A 92 -0.02 -27.36 -13.33
N ALA A 93 0.34 -28.64 -13.54
CA ALA A 93 1.03 -29.44 -12.54
C ALA A 93 2.41 -28.87 -12.19
N LEU A 94 3.21 -28.52 -13.21
CA LEU A 94 4.53 -27.91 -13.00
C LEU A 94 4.44 -26.54 -12.35
N LYS A 95 3.48 -25.70 -12.79
CA LYS A 95 3.21 -24.39 -12.19
C LYS A 95 2.84 -24.54 -10.72
N THR A 96 1.89 -25.41 -10.39
CA THR A 96 1.46 -25.65 -9.01
C THR A 96 2.62 -26.17 -8.15
N PHE A 97 3.41 -27.10 -8.67
CA PHE A 97 4.59 -27.61 -7.98
C PHE A 97 5.62 -26.52 -7.70
N LEU A 98 5.98 -25.70 -8.69
CA LEU A 98 6.94 -24.62 -8.54
C LEU A 98 6.41 -23.51 -7.60
N LEU A 99 5.13 -23.18 -7.67
CA LEU A 99 4.52 -22.26 -6.72
C LEU A 99 4.60 -22.84 -5.30
N ASN A 100 4.24 -24.10 -5.07
CA ASN A 100 4.33 -24.70 -3.73
C ASN A 100 5.77 -24.85 -3.21
N LEU A 101 6.75 -25.04 -4.11
CA LEU A 101 8.14 -25.22 -3.74
C LEU A 101 8.82 -23.90 -3.30
N PHE A 102 8.39 -22.77 -3.85
CA PHE A 102 9.03 -21.46 -3.67
C PHE A 102 8.14 -20.39 -3.04
N GLU A 103 6.83 -20.61 -2.94
CA GLU A 103 5.98 -19.74 -2.14
C GLU A 103 6.29 -19.91 -0.66
N LEU A 104 6.23 -18.81 0.07
CA LEU A 104 6.32 -18.80 1.51
C LEU A 104 5.14 -19.60 2.08
N SER A 105 5.41 -20.48 3.03
CA SER A 105 4.38 -21.11 3.85
C SER A 105 3.60 -20.06 4.65
N GLU A 106 2.40 -20.40 5.11
CA GLU A 106 1.58 -19.48 5.93
C GLU A 106 2.33 -19.01 7.20
N LEU A 107 3.16 -19.86 7.79
CA LEU A 107 3.99 -19.51 8.94
C LEU A 107 5.07 -18.48 8.57
N GLU A 108 5.80 -18.71 7.46
CA GLU A 108 6.83 -17.76 7.01
C GLU A 108 6.24 -16.41 6.59
N LYS A 109 5.04 -16.42 5.98
CA LYS A 109 4.29 -15.18 5.70
C LYS A 109 3.95 -14.44 7.00
N ALA A 110 3.48 -15.16 8.02
CA ALA A 110 3.17 -14.58 9.32
C ALA A 110 4.43 -13.99 9.97
N ASP A 111 5.53 -14.73 10.00
CA ASP A 111 6.81 -14.25 10.54
C ASP A 111 7.31 -13.01 9.80
N ARG A 112 7.14 -12.96 8.47
CA ARG A 112 7.53 -11.79 7.66
C ARG A 112 6.64 -10.57 7.92
N LEU A 113 5.33 -10.77 8.16
CA LEU A 113 4.42 -9.69 8.56
C LEU A 113 4.72 -9.18 9.98
N LEU A 114 5.08 -10.07 10.90
CA LEU A 114 5.43 -9.71 12.28
C LEU A 114 6.80 -9.03 12.38
N SER A 115 7.72 -9.39 11.48
CA SER A 115 9.10 -8.85 11.43
C SER A 115 9.22 -7.53 10.67
N LEU A 116 8.10 -6.89 10.26
CA LEU A 116 8.14 -5.59 9.58
C LEU A 116 8.78 -4.52 10.49
N ASN A 117 9.75 -3.77 9.94
CA ASN A 117 10.52 -2.75 10.66
C ASN A 117 9.91 -1.34 10.60
N GLY A 118 8.61 -1.21 10.81
CA GLY A 118 7.92 0.07 10.73
C GLY A 118 7.74 0.59 9.31
N LEU A 119 7.35 1.86 9.24
CA LEU A 119 7.10 2.58 7.99
C LEU A 119 8.39 2.98 7.25
N GLY A 120 9.47 3.31 7.96
CA GLY A 120 10.69 3.85 7.36
C GLY A 120 10.44 5.18 6.63
N ASP A 121 11.00 5.31 5.42
CA ASP A 121 10.80 6.46 4.53
C ASP A 121 9.62 6.29 3.55
N SER A 122 8.97 5.12 3.56
CA SER A 122 7.82 4.83 2.71
C SER A 122 6.56 5.53 3.22
N LYS A 123 5.57 5.72 2.33
CA LYS A 123 4.24 6.17 2.74
C LYS A 123 3.37 4.98 3.22
N PRO A 124 2.37 5.21 4.08
CA PRO A 124 1.48 4.17 4.57
C PRO A 124 0.86 3.28 3.47
N SER A 125 0.49 3.83 2.30
CA SER A 125 -0.04 3.03 1.17
C SER A 125 0.98 2.06 0.57
N GLU A 126 2.25 2.43 0.46
CA GLU A 126 3.31 1.53 -0.01
C GLU A 126 3.57 0.41 0.99
N LEU A 127 3.55 0.72 2.28
CA LEU A 127 3.65 -0.29 3.33
C LEU A 127 2.48 -1.29 3.22
N MET A 128 1.25 -0.80 3.02
CA MET A 128 0.08 -1.66 2.88
C MET A 128 0.21 -2.58 1.66
N GLU A 129 0.64 -2.05 0.51
CA GLU A 129 0.85 -2.87 -0.69
C GLU A 129 1.89 -3.96 -0.44
N ARG A 130 2.99 -3.62 0.23
CA ARG A 130 4.03 -4.59 0.60
C ARG A 130 3.47 -5.67 1.52
N MET A 131 2.62 -5.32 2.49
CA MET A 131 1.97 -6.29 3.38
C MET A 131 1.01 -7.22 2.61
N LEU A 132 0.22 -6.68 1.68
CA LEU A 132 -0.69 -7.46 0.84
C LEU A 132 0.08 -8.38 -0.12
N ALA A 133 1.20 -7.91 -0.66
CA ALA A 133 2.08 -8.71 -1.52
C ALA A 133 2.67 -9.94 -0.79
N VAL A 134 2.95 -9.84 0.51
CA VAL A 134 3.42 -10.98 1.33
C VAL A 134 2.33 -12.05 1.46
N LEU A 135 1.06 -11.66 1.58
CA LEU A 135 -0.06 -12.61 1.61
C LEU A 135 -0.33 -13.25 0.23
N GLY A 136 -0.15 -12.47 -0.84
CA GLY A 136 -0.41 -12.91 -2.21
C GLY A 136 -1.91 -13.19 -2.40
N ALA A 137 -2.28 -14.46 -2.57
CA ALA A 137 -3.67 -14.89 -2.72
C ALA A 137 -4.37 -15.27 -1.40
N ALA A 138 -3.67 -15.22 -0.26
CA ALA A 138 -4.25 -15.53 1.05
C ALA A 138 -5.14 -14.38 1.56
N ASP A 139 -6.24 -14.71 2.26
CA ASP A 139 -7.11 -13.71 2.90
C ASP A 139 -6.38 -13.06 4.09
N PRO A 140 -6.34 -11.72 4.19
CA PRO A 140 -5.76 -11.05 5.34
C PRO A 140 -6.57 -11.32 6.62
N SER A 141 -5.89 -11.80 7.67
CA SER A 141 -6.52 -12.11 8.96
C SER A 141 -7.03 -10.84 9.67
N PHE A 142 -7.84 -11.03 10.73
CA PHE A 142 -8.33 -9.91 11.55
C PHE A 142 -7.20 -9.07 12.18
N LEU A 143 -6.01 -9.66 12.37
CA LEU A 143 -4.83 -8.96 12.89
C LEU A 143 -4.13 -8.11 11.83
N PHE A 144 -4.43 -8.29 10.55
CA PHE A 144 -3.70 -7.63 9.47
C PHE A 144 -3.75 -6.11 9.57
N ALA A 145 -4.96 -5.54 9.78
CA ALA A 145 -5.11 -4.10 10.02
C ALA A 145 -4.36 -3.65 11.28
N HIS A 146 -4.35 -4.47 12.34
CA HIS A 146 -3.65 -4.14 13.57
C HIS A 146 -2.12 -4.16 13.40
N ILE A 147 -1.58 -5.14 12.67
CA ILE A 147 -0.16 -5.21 12.31
C ILE A 147 0.20 -3.95 11.53
N PHE A 148 -0.60 -3.56 10.53
CA PHE A 148 -0.39 -2.34 9.76
C PHE A 148 -0.34 -1.09 10.66
N LEU A 149 -1.36 -0.90 11.51
CA LEU A 149 -1.41 0.22 12.43
C LEU A 149 -0.19 0.26 13.36
N ARG A 150 0.28 -0.90 13.85
CA ARG A 150 1.46 -0.97 14.71
C ARG A 150 2.74 -0.45 14.03
N GLN A 151 2.83 -0.56 12.71
CA GLN A 151 3.97 -0.05 11.92
C GLN A 151 3.94 1.47 11.70
N LEU A 152 2.80 2.13 11.93
CA LEU A 152 2.64 3.57 11.71
C LEU A 152 3.11 4.41 12.90
N PRO A 153 3.55 5.66 12.65
CA PRO A 153 3.86 6.61 13.72
C PRO A 153 2.66 6.89 14.63
N ALA A 154 2.93 7.13 15.92
CA ALA A 154 1.89 7.33 16.94
C ALA A 154 0.80 8.36 16.56
N PRO A 155 1.12 9.54 15.99
CA PRO A 155 0.10 10.53 15.63
C PRO A 155 -0.89 10.01 14.57
N VAL A 156 -0.39 9.23 13.61
CA VAL A 156 -1.23 8.65 12.55
C VAL A 156 -2.16 7.59 13.13
N ARG A 157 -1.65 6.73 14.01
CA ARG A 157 -2.47 5.71 14.67
C ARG A 157 -3.60 6.31 15.49
N THR A 158 -3.31 7.38 16.25
CA THR A 158 -4.32 8.03 17.09
C THR A 158 -5.44 8.64 16.26
N ALA A 159 -5.11 9.30 15.15
CA ALA A 159 -6.11 9.85 14.24
C ALA A 159 -6.93 8.76 13.52
N LEU A 160 -6.31 7.62 13.20
CA LEU A 160 -7.01 6.47 12.61
C LEU A 160 -7.88 5.72 13.62
N ALA A 161 -7.61 5.80 14.92
CA ALA A 161 -8.40 5.11 15.95
C ALA A 161 -9.86 5.59 16.02
N SER A 162 -10.12 6.84 15.62
CA SER A 162 -11.49 7.37 15.49
C SER A 162 -12.19 6.99 14.18
N SER A 163 -11.49 6.35 13.24
CA SER A 163 -12.05 5.93 11.95
C SER A 163 -12.61 4.50 12.04
N PRO A 164 -13.74 4.20 11.38
CA PRO A 164 -14.25 2.83 11.27
C PRO A 164 -13.47 1.96 10.26
N LEU A 165 -12.59 2.57 9.45
CA LEU A 165 -11.87 1.89 8.36
C LEU A 165 -11.03 0.68 8.78
N PRO A 166 -10.33 0.65 9.93
CA PRO A 166 -9.58 -0.52 10.36
C PRO A 166 -10.45 -1.79 10.52
N SER A 167 -11.75 -1.62 10.77
CA SER A 167 -12.72 -2.71 10.92
C SER A 167 -13.43 -3.08 9.62
N SER A 168 -13.30 -2.27 8.57
CA SER A 168 -14.04 -2.42 7.31
C SER A 168 -13.45 -3.44 6.34
N ARG A 169 -12.29 -4.03 6.66
CA ARG A 169 -11.45 -4.86 5.75
C ARG A 169 -11.07 -4.19 4.42
N ASP A 170 -11.39 -2.91 4.22
CA ASP A 170 -10.88 -2.13 3.09
C ASP A 170 -9.49 -1.58 3.41
N TYR A 171 -8.51 -2.46 3.30
CA TYR A 171 -7.12 -2.15 3.65
C TYR A 171 -6.52 -1.07 2.73
N ARG A 172 -6.94 -1.02 1.46
CA ARG A 172 -6.47 -0.01 0.51
C ARG A 172 -7.02 1.37 0.87
N ALA A 173 -8.30 1.48 1.19
CA ALA A 173 -8.88 2.74 1.67
C ALA A 173 -8.28 3.18 3.01
N LEU A 174 -8.06 2.24 3.95
CA LEU A 174 -7.37 2.52 5.21
C LEU A 174 -5.99 3.15 4.98
N ALA A 175 -5.23 2.63 4.02
CA ALA A 175 -3.89 3.11 3.74
C ALA A 175 -3.88 4.50 3.06
N VAL A 176 -4.88 4.79 2.21
CA VAL A 176 -5.08 6.12 1.62
C VAL A 176 -5.42 7.16 2.70
N GLU A 177 -6.25 6.81 3.67
CA GLU A 177 -6.56 7.70 4.79
C GLU A 177 -5.32 7.92 5.68
N ALA A 178 -4.57 6.84 5.93
CA ALA A 178 -3.30 6.91 6.65
C ALA A 178 -2.29 7.83 5.95
N ASP A 179 -2.20 7.80 4.61
CA ASP A 179 -1.35 8.71 3.83
C ASP A 179 -1.74 10.19 4.06
N ARG A 180 -3.05 10.50 4.02
CA ARG A 180 -3.55 11.87 4.26
C ARG A 180 -3.13 12.41 5.62
N ILE A 181 -3.35 11.61 6.65
CA ILE A 181 -3.01 11.96 8.04
C ILE A 181 -1.49 12.07 8.20
N PHE A 182 -0.74 11.15 7.60
CA PHE A 182 0.72 11.15 7.65
C PHE A 182 1.31 12.41 7.00
N LEU A 183 0.79 12.84 5.85
CA LEU A 183 1.19 14.08 5.19
C LEU A 183 0.86 15.33 6.02
N ALA A 184 -0.35 15.40 6.56
CA ALA A 184 -0.77 16.53 7.41
C ALA A 184 0.12 16.66 8.66
N ASN A 185 0.46 15.52 9.28
CA ASN A 185 1.34 15.51 10.45
C ASN A 185 2.81 15.81 10.09
N ARG A 186 3.26 15.45 8.88
CA ARG A 186 4.58 15.81 8.36
C ARG A 186 4.76 17.33 8.29
N GLN A 187 3.72 18.05 7.84
CA GLN A 187 3.72 19.51 7.72
C GLN A 187 3.77 20.22 9.09
N GLN A 188 3.09 19.66 10.10
CA GLN A 188 3.11 20.20 11.47
C GLN A 188 4.51 20.14 12.10
N PHE A 189 5.30 19.11 11.78
CA PHE A 189 6.67 18.97 12.29
C PHE A 189 7.65 19.98 11.66
N VAL A 190 7.46 20.37 10.40
CA VAL A 190 8.32 21.37 9.73
C VAL A 190 8.02 22.79 10.20
N HIS A 191 6.74 23.10 10.45
CA HIS A 191 6.34 24.43 10.93
C HIS A 191 6.80 24.71 12.37
N ALA A 192 7.04 23.68 13.18
CA ALA A 192 7.56 23.82 14.53
C ALA A 192 9.07 24.16 14.59
N LEU A 193 9.81 23.96 13.49
CA LEU A 193 11.26 24.21 13.39
C LEU A 193 11.59 25.57 12.74
N LEU A 194 10.59 26.28 12.21
CA LEU A 194 10.73 27.64 11.71
C LEU A 194 10.27 28.63 12.79
N PRO A 195 11.13 29.53 13.31
CA PRO A 195 10.65 30.60 14.16
C PRO A 195 9.73 31.50 13.33
N SER A 196 8.46 31.62 13.73
CA SER A 196 7.52 32.58 13.17
C SER A 196 8.12 33.98 13.22
N GLN A 197 8.62 34.45 12.08
CA GLN A 197 8.98 35.84 11.88
C GLN A 197 7.67 36.60 11.66
N HIS A 198 7.00 36.98 12.75
CA HIS A 198 5.93 37.95 12.70
C HIS A 198 6.53 39.31 12.28
N THR A 199 6.58 39.60 10.99
CA THR A 199 6.73 40.98 10.51
C THR A 199 5.40 41.70 10.70
N SER A 200 5.18 42.26 11.90
CA SER A 200 4.17 43.27 12.11
C SER A 200 4.70 44.60 11.58
N ALA A 201 4.20 45.04 10.42
CA ALA A 201 4.40 46.40 9.93
C ALA A 201 3.69 47.40 10.87
N PRO A 202 4.28 48.57 11.17
CA PRO A 202 3.64 49.59 11.99
C PRO A 202 2.73 50.47 11.12
N LEU A 203 1.44 50.51 11.44
CA LEU A 203 0.50 51.52 10.95
C LEU A 203 0.23 52.51 12.09
N SER A 204 0.58 53.77 11.86
CA SER A 204 0.30 54.92 12.71
C SER A 204 -1.22 55.18 12.86
N PRO A 205 -1.67 55.88 13.93
CA PRO A 205 -3.09 56.07 14.21
C PRO A 205 -3.66 57.36 13.57
N PRO A 206 -5.00 57.50 13.53
CA PRO A 206 -5.60 58.78 13.83
C PRO A 206 -6.62 58.70 14.98
N VAL A 207 -6.86 59.87 15.55
CA VAL A 207 -7.52 60.18 16.83
C VAL A 207 -9.02 60.43 16.62
N ASP A 208 -9.76 60.30 17.72
CA ASP A 208 -11.07 60.90 18.07
C ASP A 208 -12.38 60.18 17.72
N GLY A 209 -13.22 60.00 18.75
CA GLY A 209 -14.67 59.74 18.61
C GLY A 209 -15.29 58.84 19.70
N GLN A 210 -16.15 59.43 20.53
CA GLN A 210 -16.79 58.88 21.73
C GLN A 210 -17.89 57.82 21.52
N SER A 211 -17.99 56.91 22.51
CA SER A 211 -19.19 56.32 23.15
C SER A 211 -20.21 55.48 22.34
N THR A 212 -20.41 54.20 22.69
CA THR A 212 -21.46 53.72 23.63
C THR A 212 -21.63 52.18 23.62
N THR A 213 -21.71 51.63 24.83
CA THR A 213 -22.53 50.47 25.30
C THR A 213 -22.51 49.09 24.61
N ALA A 214 -22.08 48.13 25.44
CA ALA A 214 -22.72 46.84 25.77
C ALA A 214 -22.34 45.55 25.00
N ALA A 215 -22.06 44.54 25.83
CA ALA A 215 -22.09 43.09 25.60
C ALA A 215 -20.88 42.43 24.91
N VAL A 216 -19.87 42.03 25.71
CA VAL A 216 -19.29 40.68 25.62
C VAL A 216 -18.91 40.19 27.01
N THR A 217 -19.56 39.12 27.43
CA THR A 217 -19.24 38.33 28.62
C THR A 217 -17.84 37.73 28.50
N ALA A 218 -16.97 38.15 29.42
CA ALA A 218 -15.91 37.38 30.06
C ALA A 218 -15.21 36.28 29.22
N ARG A 219 -14.39 36.68 28.26
CA ARG A 219 -13.33 35.82 27.74
C ARG A 219 -12.21 36.64 27.09
N GLN A 220 -11.44 37.39 27.89
CA GLN A 220 -10.06 37.80 27.55
C GLN A 220 -9.45 38.60 28.73
N GLN A 221 -8.79 37.94 29.67
CA GLN A 221 -7.74 38.60 30.47
C GLN A 221 -6.44 37.83 30.24
N ARG A 222 -5.82 38.12 29.11
CA ARG A 222 -4.39 37.87 28.87
C ARG A 222 -3.77 39.19 28.41
N ALA A 223 -3.59 40.09 29.37
CA ALA A 223 -2.75 41.27 29.24
C ALA A 223 -1.82 41.42 30.44
N ASP A 224 -1.60 40.34 31.19
CA ASP A 224 -0.65 40.36 32.29
C ASP A 224 0.62 39.69 31.81
N GLY A 225 1.68 40.51 31.64
CA GLY A 225 3.05 40.11 31.30
C GLY A 225 3.69 39.22 32.35
N TRP A 226 3.01 38.16 32.75
CA TRP A 226 3.42 37.16 33.71
C TRP A 226 4.18 36.06 32.98
N CYS A 227 5.32 35.64 33.53
CA CYS A 227 6.03 34.50 33.00
C CYS A 227 5.21 33.21 33.18
N TYR A 228 5.53 32.17 32.42
CA TYR A 228 4.87 30.86 32.47
C TYR A 228 4.57 30.35 33.90
N TYR A 229 5.54 30.49 34.81
CA TYR A 229 5.38 30.06 36.21
C TYR A 229 4.31 30.87 36.96
N HIS A 230 4.24 32.19 36.79
CA HIS A 230 3.23 33.04 37.44
C HIS A 230 1.86 32.94 36.74
N SER A 231 1.81 32.66 35.44
CA SER A 231 0.54 32.37 34.75
C SER A 231 -0.10 31.07 35.25
N ARG A 232 0.70 30.10 35.73
CA ARG A 232 0.21 28.78 36.13
C ARG A 232 0.06 28.62 37.65
N PHE A 233 0.97 29.22 38.42
CA PHE A 233 1.06 29.02 39.87
C PHE A 233 0.79 30.30 40.68
N GLY A 234 0.63 31.46 40.02
CA GLY A 234 0.41 32.75 40.69
C GLY A 234 1.47 33.06 41.75
N ALA A 235 1.07 33.63 42.89
CA ALA A 235 1.95 33.98 44.00
C ALA A 235 2.72 32.79 44.64
N LYS A 236 2.37 31.54 44.31
CA LYS A 236 3.04 30.34 44.80
C LYS A 236 4.18 29.87 43.89
N ALA A 237 4.47 30.59 42.81
CA ALA A 237 5.57 30.26 41.91
C ALA A 237 6.93 30.38 42.63
N LYS A 238 7.73 29.32 42.61
CA LYS A 238 9.07 29.29 43.22
C LYS A 238 10.16 29.87 42.32
N GLN A 239 9.84 30.17 41.06
CA GLN A 239 10.77 30.67 40.06
C GLN A 239 10.10 31.74 39.19
N CYS A 240 10.82 32.83 38.98
CA CYS A 240 10.42 33.94 38.11
C CYS A 240 11.40 34.06 36.94
N ARG A 241 10.90 34.26 35.71
CA ARG A 241 11.73 34.57 34.54
C ARG A 241 11.38 35.94 34.01
N GLN A 242 12.38 36.80 33.83
CA GLN A 242 12.19 38.12 33.23
C GLN A 242 12.02 38.01 31.71
N PRO A 243 11.24 38.90 31.07
CA PRO A 243 10.46 39.98 31.67
C PRO A 243 9.16 39.47 32.33
N CYS A 244 8.95 39.75 33.62
CA CYS A 244 7.73 39.40 34.33
C CYS A 244 7.23 40.55 35.21
N SER A 245 5.98 40.98 34.99
CA SER A 245 5.34 42.10 35.70
C SER A 245 4.75 41.74 37.07
N PHE A 246 4.80 40.46 37.49
CA PHE A 246 4.21 40.00 38.75
C PHE A 246 4.81 40.69 39.99
N GLY A 247 6.13 40.96 39.99
CA GLY A 247 6.81 41.63 41.10
C GLY A 247 6.63 43.15 41.16
N ALA A 248 6.23 43.79 40.05
CA ALA A 248 6.01 45.24 40.00
C ALA A 248 4.68 45.65 40.66
N GLN A 249 3.71 44.73 40.73
CA GLN A 249 2.39 44.98 41.31
C GLN A 249 2.39 44.88 42.85
N GLY A 250 3.48 44.39 43.46
CA GLY A 250 3.57 44.13 44.91
C GLY A 250 4.03 45.31 45.80
N LYS A 251 4.35 46.48 45.24
CA LYS A 251 4.82 47.65 46.02
C LYS A 251 3.81 48.80 46.18
N ALA A 252 2.52 48.56 45.92
CA ALA A 252 1.48 49.60 46.00
C ALA A 252 0.45 49.43 47.13
N ARG A 253 0.62 48.47 48.05
CA ARG A 253 -0.37 48.19 49.12
C ARG A 253 0.20 47.87 50.50
N ALA A 254 1.26 48.57 50.90
CA ALA A 254 1.71 48.59 52.29
C ALA A 254 2.10 50.03 52.68
N GLY A 255 1.15 50.76 53.26
CA GLY A 255 1.36 52.15 53.71
C GLY A 255 0.07 52.95 53.83
N ALA A 256 -0.83 52.54 54.71
CA ALA A 256 -1.84 53.42 55.31
C ALA A 256 -2.17 52.85 56.69
N HIS A 257 -1.61 53.48 57.70
CA HIS A 257 -1.94 53.29 59.11
C HIS A 257 -2.61 54.57 59.60
#